data_AF-A0A4D4L2V5-F1
#
_entry.id   AF-A0A4D4L2V5-F1
#
_cell.length_a   1.000
_cell.length_b   1.000
_cell.length_c   1.000
_cell.angle_alpha   90.00
_cell.angle_beta   90.00
_cell.angle_gamma   90.00
#
_symmetry.space_group_name_H-M   'P 1'
#
loop_
_entity.id
_entity.type
_entity.pdbx_description
1 polymer ?
#
loop_
_entity_poly.entity_id
_entity_poly.type
_entity_poly.pdbx_seq_one_letter_code
_entity_poly.pdbx_strand_id
1 'polypeptide(L)'
;MPEGMSEEQHDFQTEIAKAALMLVRLQPENIKDKRELDWSHEGIVAFSKICTHVGCPINLYEQQTHHVLCPCHQSTFDLSDGGRVIFGPAGHALPQLRIRANDQGYLEAMGDFSEPVGPAYWERG
;
A
#
# COMPACT_ATOMS: atom_id res chain seq x y z
N MET A 1 16.50 4.94 1.51
CA MET A 1 15.82 6.25 1.63
C MET A 1 15.22 6.57 0.28
N PRO A 2 13.97 7.03 0.17
CA PRO A 2 13.43 7.54 -1.09
C PRO A 2 14.32 8.67 -1.63
N GLU A 3 14.40 8.77 -2.96
CA GLU A 3 15.23 9.77 -3.61
C GLU A 3 14.80 11.20 -3.24
N GLY A 4 15.76 12.11 -3.11
CA GLY A 4 15.49 13.52 -2.79
C GLY A 4 15.15 13.82 -1.33
N MET A 5 15.09 12.82 -0.45
CA MET A 5 14.81 12.99 0.97
C MET A 5 16.10 13.14 1.79
N SER A 6 16.13 14.13 2.70
CA SER A 6 17.23 14.38 3.64
C SER A 6 16.71 14.35 5.07
N GLU A 7 17.48 13.75 5.99
CA GLU A 7 17.14 13.69 7.42
C GLU A 7 17.02 15.08 8.08
N GLU A 8 17.59 16.11 7.47
CA GLU A 8 17.55 17.49 7.94
C GLU A 8 16.24 18.22 7.57
N GLN A 9 15.43 17.67 6.67
CA GLN A 9 14.16 18.27 6.27
C GLN A 9 13.17 18.24 7.45
N HIS A 10 12.43 19.34 7.64
CA HIS A 10 11.51 19.49 8.79
C HIS A 10 10.38 18.45 8.79
N ASP A 11 10.00 17.94 7.63
CA ASP A 11 8.95 16.96 7.39
C ASP A 11 9.48 15.52 7.20
N PHE A 12 10.80 15.31 7.30
CA PHE A 12 11.45 14.02 7.07
C PHE A 12 10.75 12.85 7.78
N GLN A 13 10.48 13.01 9.08
CA GLN A 13 9.85 11.97 9.90
C GLN A 13 8.43 11.63 9.44
N THR A 14 7.72 12.62 8.89
CA THR A 14 6.37 12.43 8.36
C THR A 14 6.41 11.66 7.04
N GLU A 15 7.30 12.04 6.13
CA GLU A 15 7.41 11.43 4.82
C GLU A 15 7.99 10.01 4.89
N ILE A 16 9.01 9.78 5.72
CA ILE A 16 9.56 8.43 5.90
C ILE A 16 8.56 7.48 6.57
N ALA A 17 7.68 7.98 7.45
CA ALA A 17 6.63 7.19 8.07
C ALA A 17 5.57 6.74 7.05
N LYS A 18 5.22 7.57 6.07
CA LYS A 18 4.26 7.24 5.00
C LYS A 18 4.86 6.33 3.93
N ALA A 19 6.18 6.27 3.80
CA ALA A 19 6.86 5.48 2.77
C ALA A 19 6.85 3.96 3.02
N ALA A 20 6.37 3.48 4.18
CA ALA A 20 6.32 2.06 4.49
C ALA A 20 5.33 1.30 3.60
N LEU A 21 5.80 0.21 2.99
CA LEU A 21 5.05 -0.61 2.05
C LEU A 21 4.96 -2.08 2.49
N MET A 22 3.94 -2.77 1.98
CA MET A 22 3.87 -4.22 1.92
C MET A 22 4.10 -4.65 0.47
N LEU A 23 5.06 -5.54 0.24
CA LEU A 23 5.28 -6.22 -1.04
C LEU A 23 4.75 -7.64 -0.91
N VAL A 24 3.74 -7.98 -1.71
CA VAL A 24 3.09 -9.29 -1.68
C VAL A 24 3.03 -9.84 -3.09
N ARG A 25 3.37 -11.12 -3.27
CA ARG A 25 3.18 -11.80 -4.56
C ARG A 25 1.88 -12.59 -4.53
N LEU A 26 0.98 -12.22 -5.41
CA LEU A 26 -0.23 -12.94 -5.76
C LEU A 26 0.01 -13.70 -7.07
N GLN A 27 -0.82 -14.72 -7.34
CA GLN A 27 -0.92 -15.24 -8.70
C GLN A 27 -1.66 -14.18 -9.54
N PRO A 28 -1.17 -13.81 -10.75
CA PRO A 28 -1.79 -12.76 -11.56
C PRO A 28 -3.29 -12.98 -11.81
N GLU A 29 -3.72 -14.24 -11.97
CA GLU A 29 -5.12 -14.63 -12.16
C GLU A 29 -6.01 -14.40 -10.93
N ASN A 30 -5.43 -14.23 -9.75
CA ASN A 30 -6.17 -13.93 -8.53
C ASN A 30 -6.40 -12.42 -8.33
N ILE A 31 -5.71 -11.56 -9.10
CA ILE A 31 -5.89 -10.10 -9.01
C ILE A 31 -7.16 -9.72 -9.77
N LYS A 32 -8.16 -9.24 -9.03
CA LYS A 32 -9.50 -8.91 -9.53
C LYS A 32 -9.57 -7.51 -10.12
N ASP A 33 -8.86 -6.56 -9.52
CA ASP A 33 -8.85 -5.17 -9.98
C ASP A 33 -7.86 -4.99 -11.15
N LYS A 34 -8.34 -4.41 -12.25
CA LYS A 34 -7.54 -4.24 -13.47
C LYS A 34 -6.41 -3.24 -13.29
N ARG A 35 -6.68 -2.13 -12.57
CA ARG A 35 -5.65 -1.13 -12.29
C ARG A 35 -4.57 -1.73 -11.41
N GLU A 36 -4.95 -2.54 -10.42
CA GLU A 36 -4.01 -3.26 -9.58
C GLU A 36 -3.10 -4.18 -10.36
N LEU A 37 -3.67 -4.99 -11.26
CA LEU A 37 -2.91 -5.87 -12.12
C LEU A 37 -1.94 -5.08 -13.01
N ASP A 38 -2.41 -4.00 -13.64
CA ASP A 38 -1.60 -3.13 -14.51
C ASP A 38 -0.46 -2.40 -13.75
N TRP A 39 -0.63 -2.20 -12.44
CA TRP A 39 0.37 -1.54 -11.58
C TRP A 39 1.30 -2.54 -10.87
N SER A 40 0.99 -3.83 -10.97
CA SER A 40 1.81 -4.93 -10.43
C SER A 40 2.95 -5.31 -11.38
N HIS A 41 3.88 -6.12 -10.88
CA HIS A 41 4.88 -6.78 -11.71
C HIS A 41 4.84 -8.29 -11.48
N GLU A 42 4.39 -9.07 -12.48
CA GLU A 42 4.26 -10.54 -12.38
C GLU A 42 3.52 -11.01 -11.11
N GLY A 43 2.43 -10.30 -10.76
CA GLY A 43 1.63 -10.56 -9.56
C GLY A 43 2.21 -9.99 -8.27
N ILE A 44 3.37 -9.32 -8.31
CA ILE A 44 3.90 -8.56 -7.18
C ILE A 44 3.16 -7.24 -7.08
N VAL A 45 2.42 -7.07 -5.99
CA VAL A 45 1.71 -5.84 -5.65
C VAL A 45 2.42 -5.11 -4.51
N ALA A 46 2.39 -3.78 -4.55
CA ALA A 46 2.95 -2.90 -3.53
C ALA A 46 1.85 -2.02 -2.96
N PHE A 47 1.41 -2.28 -1.72
CA PHE A 47 0.40 -1.46 -1.05
C PHE A 47 1.00 -0.73 0.14
N SER A 48 0.47 0.45 0.46
CA SER A 48 0.85 1.15 1.69
C SER A 48 0.63 0.26 2.91
N LYS A 49 1.61 0.25 3.81
CA LYS A 49 1.53 -0.44 5.10
C LYS A 49 0.70 0.35 6.13
N ILE A 50 0.39 1.61 5.82
CA ILE A 50 -0.22 2.54 6.77
C ILE A 50 -1.75 2.43 6.68
N CYS A 51 -2.36 1.95 7.77
CA CYS A 51 -3.80 1.77 7.85
C CYS A 51 -4.55 3.10 7.65
N THR A 52 -5.56 3.06 6.80
CA THR A 52 -6.40 4.21 6.40
C THR A 52 -7.41 4.64 7.45
N HIS A 53 -7.48 3.95 8.60
CA HIS A 53 -8.26 4.37 9.74
C HIS A 53 -7.52 5.48 10.53
N VAL A 54 -6.50 5.09 11.31
CA VAL A 54 -5.74 6.02 12.20
C VAL A 54 -4.22 5.81 12.11
N GLY A 55 -3.72 5.24 11.00
CA GLY A 55 -2.29 5.26 10.67
C GLY A 55 -1.44 4.14 11.27
N CYS A 56 -2.04 3.16 11.95
CA CYS A 56 -1.28 2.01 12.44
C CYS A 56 -0.59 1.22 11.30
N PRO A 57 0.62 0.69 11.51
CA PRO A 57 1.23 -0.22 10.55
C PRO A 57 0.49 -1.56 10.52
N ILE A 58 0.05 -1.96 9.34
CA ILE A 58 -0.55 -3.27 9.07
C ILE A 58 0.56 -4.32 9.08
N ASN A 59 0.39 -5.40 9.84
CA ASN A 59 1.45 -6.39 10.06
C ASN A 59 0.99 -7.85 9.94
N LEU A 60 -0.30 -8.10 9.73
CA LEU A 60 -0.85 -9.45 9.63
C LEU A 60 -1.32 -9.68 8.20
N TYR A 61 -0.84 -10.75 7.57
CA TYR A 61 -1.22 -11.17 6.23
C TYR A 61 -1.75 -12.61 6.28
N GLU A 62 -2.94 -12.83 5.72
CA GLU A 62 -3.54 -14.14 5.55
C GLU A 62 -3.33 -14.60 4.11
N GLN A 63 -2.47 -15.61 3.91
CA GLN A 63 -2.06 -16.01 2.57
C GLN A 63 -3.17 -16.63 1.72
N GLN A 64 -4.14 -17.32 2.32
CA GLN A 64 -5.19 -18.05 1.59
C GLN A 64 -6.22 -17.13 0.96
N THR A 65 -6.55 -16.05 1.64
CA THR A 65 -7.58 -15.08 1.23
C THR A 65 -6.98 -13.82 0.61
N HIS A 66 -5.67 -13.62 0.75
CA HIS A 66 -4.95 -12.41 0.38
C HIS A 66 -5.37 -11.18 1.22
N HIS A 67 -5.94 -11.41 2.40
CA HIS A 67 -6.32 -10.34 3.30
C HIS A 67 -5.15 -9.86 4.14
N VAL A 68 -5.14 -8.57 4.44
CA VAL A 68 -4.28 -8.00 5.48
C VAL A 68 -5.11 -7.40 6.59
N LEU A 69 -4.63 -7.56 7.83
CA LEU A 69 -5.34 -7.12 9.03
C LEU A 69 -4.51 -6.10 9.80
N CYS A 70 -5.13 -4.96 10.07
CA CYS A 70 -4.59 -3.96 10.98
C CYS A 70 -4.82 -4.43 12.43
N PRO A 71 -3.75 -4.65 13.24
CA PRO A 71 -3.90 -5.19 14.59
C PRO A 71 -4.55 -4.21 15.58
N CYS A 72 -4.58 -2.91 15.27
CA CYS A 72 -5.10 -1.90 16.20
C CYS A 72 -6.62 -1.99 16.37
N HIS A 73 -7.36 -2.04 15.26
CA HIS A 73 -8.82 -1.98 15.25
C HIS A 73 -9.44 -2.96 14.25
N GLN A 74 -8.66 -3.94 13.80
CA GLN A 74 -9.10 -5.06 12.97
C GLN A 74 -9.65 -4.64 11.61
N SER A 75 -9.29 -3.46 11.09
CA SER A 75 -9.56 -3.13 9.69
C SER A 75 -8.89 -4.17 8.80
N THR A 76 -9.69 -4.80 7.94
CA THR A 76 -9.23 -5.83 7.01
C THR A 76 -9.36 -5.34 5.59
N PHE A 77 -8.32 -5.57 4.80
CA PHE A 77 -8.24 -5.14 3.40
C PHE A 77 -7.98 -6.35 2.51
N ASP A 78 -8.66 -6.42 1.37
CA ASP A 78 -8.43 -7.46 0.35
C ASP A 78 -7.36 -6.98 -0.64
N LEU A 79 -6.15 -7.54 -0.56
CA LEU A 79 -5.04 -7.18 -1.45
C LEU A 79 -5.22 -7.75 -2.87
N SER A 80 -6.17 -8.65 -3.10
CA SER A 80 -6.48 -9.15 -4.44
C SER A 80 -7.52 -8.29 -5.18
N ASP A 81 -8.04 -7.27 -4.52
CA ASP A 81 -9.16 -6.44 -4.99
C ASP A 81 -8.94 -4.97 -4.63
N GLY A 82 -7.86 -4.40 -5.14
CA GLY A 82 -7.52 -2.98 -5.06
C GLY A 82 -7.25 -2.47 -3.65
N GLY A 83 -6.89 -3.35 -2.70
CA GLY A 83 -6.74 -2.99 -1.29
C GLY A 83 -8.06 -2.57 -0.63
N ARG A 84 -9.20 -3.04 -1.15
CA ARG A 84 -10.54 -2.67 -0.68
C ARG A 84 -10.76 -3.04 0.79
N VAL A 85 -11.41 -2.15 1.54
CA VAL A 85 -11.84 -2.43 2.91
C VAL A 85 -12.96 -3.47 2.88
N ILE A 86 -12.79 -4.56 3.64
CA ILE A 86 -13.80 -5.62 3.76
C ILE A 86 -14.34 -5.76 5.18
N PHE A 87 -13.64 -5.21 6.18
CA PHE A 87 -14.08 -5.21 7.57
C PHE A 87 -13.43 -4.09 8.37
N GLY A 88 -14.03 -3.72 9.50
CA GLY A 88 -13.51 -2.76 10.47
C GLY A 88 -13.68 -1.29 10.07
N PRO A 89 -13.09 -0.36 10.84
CA PRO A 89 -13.41 1.08 10.78
C PRO A 89 -12.66 1.87 9.69
N ALA A 90 -11.91 1.21 8.79
CA ALA A 90 -11.17 1.93 7.76
C ALA A 90 -12.13 2.55 6.74
N GLY A 91 -11.96 3.84 6.43
CA GLY A 91 -12.88 4.57 5.56
C GLY A 91 -12.64 4.41 4.06
N HIS A 92 -11.50 3.85 3.66
CA HIS A 92 -11.10 3.72 2.25
C HIS A 92 -10.01 2.68 2.04
N ALA A 93 -9.85 2.28 0.77
CA ALA A 93 -8.84 1.32 0.31
C ALA A 93 -7.40 1.80 0.59
N LEU A 94 -6.50 0.83 0.69
CA LEU A 94 -5.06 1.10 0.76
C LEU A 94 -4.55 1.62 -0.59
N PRO A 95 -3.77 2.71 -0.62
CA PRO A 95 -3.10 3.14 -1.84
C PRO A 95 -2.11 2.08 -2.33
N GLN A 96 -2.16 1.78 -3.63
CA GLN A 96 -1.16 0.96 -4.31
C GLN A 96 -0.07 1.85 -4.90
N LEU A 97 1.18 1.41 -4.80
CA LEU A 97 2.30 2.01 -5.50
C LEU A 97 2.51 1.28 -6.82
N ARG A 98 2.62 2.03 -7.91
CA ARG A 98 2.94 1.46 -9.22
C ARG A 98 4.41 1.07 -9.26
N ILE A 99 4.70 -0.18 -9.62
CA ILE A 99 6.07 -0.70 -9.67
C ILE A 99 6.38 -1.36 -11.03
N ARG A 100 7.68 -1.52 -11.31
CA ARG A 100 8.18 -2.38 -12.39
C ARG A 100 9.50 -3.03 -11.98
N ALA A 101 9.96 -4.01 -12.76
CA ALA A 101 11.37 -4.40 -12.71
C ALA A 101 12.19 -3.52 -13.66
N ASN A 102 13.38 -3.10 -13.21
CA ASN A 102 14.36 -2.41 -14.03
C ASN A 102 15.22 -3.40 -14.83
N ASP A 103 16.08 -2.89 -15.72
CA ASP A 103 16.94 -3.71 -16.58
C ASP A 103 17.96 -4.56 -15.81
N GLN A 104 18.15 -4.27 -14.53
CA GLN A 104 19.03 -5.02 -13.62
C GLN A 104 18.24 -6.07 -12.79
N GLY A 105 16.92 -6.14 -12.95
CA GLY A 105 16.05 -7.09 -12.25
C GLY A 105 15.60 -6.64 -10.86
N TYR A 106 15.80 -5.36 -10.48
CA TYR A 106 15.30 -4.81 -9.22
C TYR A 106 13.92 -4.19 -9.40
N LEU A 107 13.07 -4.29 -8.36
CA LEU A 107 11.83 -3.54 -8.33
C LEU A 107 12.11 -2.05 -8.12
N GLU A 108 11.45 -1.22 -8.92
CA GLU A 108 11.47 0.24 -8.81
C GLU A 108 10.04 0.79 -8.80
N ALA A 109 9.85 1.87 -8.05
CA ALA A 109 8.61 2.63 -8.09
C ALA A 109 8.57 3.49 -9.35
N MET A 110 7.40 3.58 -9.98
CA MET A 110 7.18 4.38 -11.19
C MET A 110 6.78 5.84 -10.90
N GLY A 111 6.74 6.22 -9.63
CA GLY A 111 6.29 7.50 -9.11
C GLY A 111 5.74 7.35 -7.69
N ASP A 112 5.17 8.42 -7.16
CA ASP A 112 4.50 8.43 -5.86
C ASP A 112 3.12 7.75 -5.91
N PHE A 113 2.49 7.58 -4.75
CA PHE A 113 1.10 7.15 -4.67
C PHE A 113 0.17 8.15 -5.37
N SER A 114 -0.83 7.66 -6.10
CA SER A 114 -1.86 8.52 -6.69
C SER A 114 -2.88 9.03 -5.68
N GLU A 115 -2.87 8.49 -4.46
CA GLU A 115 -3.80 8.82 -3.38
C GLU A 115 -3.02 9.06 -2.08
N PRO A 116 -3.51 9.94 -1.18
CA PRO A 116 -2.86 10.17 0.10
C PRO A 116 -2.73 8.89 0.94
N VAL A 117 -1.56 8.70 1.54
CA VAL A 117 -1.28 7.58 2.44
C VAL A 117 -1.83 7.83 3.84
N GLY A 118 -2.42 6.79 4.43
CA GLY A 118 -2.88 6.79 5.82
C GLY A 118 -4.29 7.35 5.99
N PRO A 119 -4.62 7.92 7.17
CA PRO A 119 -5.95 8.42 7.49
C PRO A 119 -6.45 9.52 6.56
N ALA A 120 -7.76 9.56 6.33
CA ALA A 120 -8.41 10.68 5.69
C ALA A 120 -8.54 11.88 6.62
N TYR A 121 -8.34 13.09 6.07
CA TYR A 121 -8.63 14.37 6.72
C TYR A 121 -9.70 15.12 5.90
N TRP A 122 -10.11 16.30 6.38
CA TRP A 122 -11.19 17.11 5.80
C TRP A 122 -10.96 17.57 4.35
N GLU A 123 -9.75 17.44 3.81
CA GLU A 123 -9.38 17.89 2.44
C GLU A 123 -9.39 16.76 1.39
N ARG A 124 -9.76 15.53 1.75
CA ARG A 124 -9.71 14.35 0.86
C ARG A 124 -10.86 14.29 -0.18
N GLY A 125 -11.45 15.44 -0.52
CA GLY A 125 -12.56 15.57 -1.47
C GLY A 125 -12.11 15.87 -2.89
#